data_AF-A0A6J4UIX5-F1
#
_entry.id   AF-A0A6J4UIX5-F1
#
_cell.length_a   1.000
_cell.length_b   1.000
_cell.length_c   1.000
_cell.angle_alpha   90.00
_cell.angle_beta   90.00
_cell.angle_gamma   90.00
#
_symmetry.space_group_name_H-M   'P 1'
#
loop_
_entity.id
_entity.type
_entity.pdbx_description
1 polymer ?
#
loop_
_entity_poly.entity_id
_entity_poly.type
_entity_poly.pdbx_seq_one_letter_code
_entity_poly.pdbx_strand_id
1 'polypeptide(L)'
;MDTQNVVSAVSALVPDARTLLVAVSGGGDSVALLRLLVPSPYRLVVGHVDHALRPDSGNDAAFVRALCEALDVPCHTARIDVARVAESRGWNLEDAARRLRYEFLTRTAKRVGADAVLTAHTQDDQAETVLMQLLRGAAYLTGIPPRRGRIVRPLLGVSRGQLRAYLETLDQLYHEDATNADTRRTRAWLRREVLPPLEKRYPHVSGTLARLADLQYDQAQMLRAQARQLFREGGLELNGLNREHPALQRTAIATLLGDAGVPPDALHIEAIRHNLGAVEPVRVSLPRGRQARIAYGRLEVVSHAERPQPPKVPDALPAELDPIKLAAFPALHYRIRVPGDSIRLMGGRKGVSDLLIDRKVPRELRSLRVLATHPVGPSEVLWIEGVAADVRVATSTPDPDVPWLRRALVQAEQAAQAGEVPVGAVVVRRGTLVAEAANMSRSEADPTAHAELRALREAARVLGDWRLEDCTLYVTLEPCPMCFGAALTAHLPRVVYGAPNRREGALGGVTDLRDHPWKRTLEVRSGVLAHDAERLLKNFFAAQRPLKVT
;
A
#
# COMPACT_ATOMS: atom_id res chain seq x y z
N MET A 1 25.13 -35.33 -14.59
CA MET A 1 24.33 -34.11 -14.39
C MET A 1 25.04 -32.98 -15.10
N ASP A 2 24.35 -32.17 -15.90
CA ASP A 2 25.01 -31.10 -16.66
C ASP A 2 25.21 -29.86 -15.77
N THR A 3 26.47 -29.55 -15.48
CA THR A 3 26.90 -28.32 -14.75
C THR A 3 26.30 -27.05 -15.38
N GLN A 4 26.09 -27.07 -16.70
CA GLN A 4 25.60 -25.92 -17.47
C GLN A 4 24.16 -25.54 -17.10
N ASN A 5 23.35 -26.51 -16.64
CA ASN A 5 21.96 -26.25 -16.23
C ASN A 5 21.86 -25.44 -14.93
N VAL A 6 22.73 -25.70 -13.95
CA VAL A 6 22.70 -24.99 -12.66
C VAL A 6 23.27 -23.58 -12.81
N VAL A 7 24.35 -23.43 -13.58
CA VAL A 7 24.91 -22.10 -13.90
C VAL A 7 23.90 -21.25 -14.67
N SER A 8 23.18 -21.85 -15.64
CA SER A 8 22.11 -21.16 -16.37
C SER A 8 20.95 -20.74 -15.45
N ALA A 9 20.55 -21.60 -14.51
CA ALA A 9 19.53 -21.26 -13.52
C ALA A 9 19.96 -20.09 -12.63
N VAL A 10 21.23 -20.04 -12.22
CA VAL A 10 21.78 -18.89 -11.48
C VAL A 10 21.75 -17.62 -12.35
N SER A 11 22.23 -17.70 -13.59
CA SER A 11 22.25 -16.56 -14.52
C SER A 11 20.84 -16.01 -14.80
N ALA A 12 19.82 -16.87 -14.93
CA ALA A 12 18.44 -16.44 -15.12
C ALA A 12 17.88 -15.72 -13.88
N LEU A 13 18.26 -16.16 -12.67
CA LEU A 13 17.75 -15.59 -11.43
C LEU A 13 18.49 -14.31 -11.02
N VAL A 14 19.77 -14.18 -11.39
CA VAL A 14 20.65 -13.05 -11.07
C VAL A 14 21.59 -12.72 -12.25
N PRO A 15 21.08 -12.14 -13.34
CA PRO A 15 21.82 -11.97 -14.60
C PRO A 15 23.06 -11.07 -14.48
N ASP A 16 23.03 -10.08 -13.59
CA ASP A 16 24.12 -9.11 -13.42
C ASP A 16 25.10 -9.48 -12.29
N ALA A 17 24.94 -10.66 -11.67
CA ALA A 17 25.77 -11.05 -10.54
C ALA A 17 27.20 -11.37 -10.97
N ARG A 18 28.17 -10.88 -10.20
CA ARG A 18 29.60 -11.19 -10.35
C ARG A 18 30.14 -11.98 -9.19
N THR A 19 29.67 -11.68 -7.97
CA THR A 19 30.12 -12.33 -6.73
C THR A 19 28.96 -13.04 -6.05
N LEU A 20 29.13 -14.34 -5.78
CA LEU A 20 28.11 -15.19 -5.18
C LEU A 20 28.58 -15.74 -3.83
N LEU A 21 27.76 -15.55 -2.79
CA LEU A 21 27.96 -16.21 -1.50
C LEU A 21 27.22 -17.56 -1.49
N VAL A 22 27.93 -18.67 -1.44
CA VAL A 22 27.33 -20.02 -1.37
C VAL A 22 27.22 -20.45 0.10
N ALA A 23 26.00 -20.73 0.56
CA ALA A 23 25.76 -21.24 1.91
C ALA A 23 26.04 -22.75 1.97
N VAL A 24 27.13 -23.14 2.63
CA VAL A 24 27.58 -24.53 2.71
C VAL A 24 27.46 -25.05 4.14
N SER A 25 26.64 -26.07 4.36
CA SER A 25 26.48 -26.69 5.69
C SER A 25 27.43 -27.87 5.92
N GLY A 26 28.08 -28.37 4.87
CA GLY A 26 28.83 -29.63 4.89
C GLY A 26 28.00 -30.84 4.43
N GLY A 27 26.67 -30.65 4.29
CA GLY A 27 25.76 -31.66 3.75
C GLY A 27 25.87 -31.82 2.24
N GLY A 28 25.56 -33.02 1.75
CA GLY A 28 25.65 -33.41 0.33
C GLY A 28 25.06 -32.37 -0.64
N ASP A 29 23.83 -31.92 -0.40
CA ASP A 29 23.17 -30.92 -1.28
C ASP A 29 23.99 -29.62 -1.40
N SER A 30 24.56 -29.14 -0.28
CA SER A 30 25.33 -27.90 -0.23
C SER A 30 26.75 -28.04 -0.78
N VAL A 31 27.36 -29.21 -0.61
CA VAL A 31 28.66 -29.57 -1.20
C VAL A 31 28.50 -29.70 -2.72
N ALA A 32 27.46 -30.36 -3.19
CA ALA A 32 27.15 -30.48 -4.60
C ALA A 32 26.92 -29.11 -5.26
N LEU A 33 26.15 -28.23 -4.61
CA LEU A 33 25.97 -26.85 -5.08
C LEU A 33 27.31 -26.12 -5.27
N LEU A 34 28.20 -26.18 -4.29
CA LEU A 34 29.52 -25.57 -4.40
C LEU A 34 30.30 -26.17 -5.57
N ARG A 35 30.39 -27.51 -5.65
CA ARG A 35 31.14 -28.22 -6.69
C ARG A 35 30.60 -27.96 -8.10
N LEU A 36 29.28 -27.80 -8.26
CA LEU A 36 28.66 -27.45 -9.54
C LEU A 36 28.98 -26.01 -9.98
N LEU A 37 29.28 -25.11 -9.04
CA LEU A 37 29.54 -23.69 -9.31
C LEU A 37 31.02 -23.35 -9.45
N VAL A 38 31.94 -24.14 -8.89
CA VAL A 38 33.39 -23.92 -9.02
C VAL A 38 33.83 -23.66 -10.48
N PRO A 39 33.37 -24.40 -11.51
CA PRO A 39 33.78 -24.12 -12.89
C PRO A 39 33.08 -22.92 -13.55
N SER A 40 32.27 -22.16 -12.81
CA SER A 40 31.50 -21.03 -13.34
C SER A 40 32.32 -19.73 -13.41
N PRO A 41 31.89 -18.72 -14.19
CA PRO A 41 32.58 -17.43 -14.27
C PRO A 41 32.39 -16.54 -13.04
N TYR A 42 31.63 -16.98 -12.04
CA TYR A 42 31.34 -16.18 -10.85
C TYR A 42 32.49 -16.22 -9.84
N ARG A 43 32.75 -15.10 -9.18
CA ARG A 43 33.60 -15.09 -7.98
C ARG A 43 32.83 -15.72 -6.83
N LEU A 44 33.24 -16.91 -6.40
CA LEU A 44 32.59 -17.62 -5.30
C LEU A 44 33.20 -17.23 -3.95
N VAL A 45 32.32 -17.15 -2.95
CA VAL A 45 32.69 -17.05 -1.54
C VAL A 45 31.80 -18.02 -0.78
N VAL A 46 32.34 -18.74 0.20
CA VAL A 46 31.57 -19.67 1.03
C VAL A 46 31.21 -19.04 2.37
N GLY A 47 29.96 -19.23 2.79
CA GLY A 47 29.47 -18.90 4.12
C GLY A 47 29.00 -20.15 4.87
N HIS A 48 29.62 -20.44 6.01
CA HIS A 48 29.25 -21.57 6.87
C HIS A 48 28.91 -21.09 8.29
N VAL A 49 27.88 -21.68 8.89
CA VAL A 49 27.49 -21.42 10.28
C VAL A 49 27.50 -22.74 11.04
N ASP A 50 28.39 -22.83 12.01
CA ASP A 50 28.35 -23.86 13.04
C ASP A 50 27.35 -23.42 14.12
N HIS A 51 26.27 -24.18 14.27
CA HIS A 51 25.19 -23.90 15.23
C HIS A 51 25.47 -24.40 16.65
N ALA A 52 26.63 -25.02 16.90
CA ALA A 52 27.04 -25.58 18.19
C ALA A 52 25.98 -26.48 18.87
N LEU A 53 25.09 -27.09 18.09
CA LEU A 53 23.98 -27.92 18.58
C LEU A 53 24.44 -29.31 19.03
N ARG A 54 25.64 -29.73 18.62
CA ARG A 54 26.25 -31.02 18.98
C ARG A 54 27.73 -30.83 19.30
N PRO A 55 28.33 -31.67 20.17
CA PRO A 55 29.75 -31.59 20.51
C PRO A 55 30.66 -31.62 19.27
N ASP A 56 30.32 -32.46 18.29
CA ASP A 56 31.11 -32.70 17.07
C ASP A 56 30.79 -31.73 15.92
N SER A 57 30.04 -30.67 16.17
CA SER A 57 29.67 -29.67 15.15
C SER A 57 30.89 -28.94 14.58
N GLY A 58 31.98 -28.87 15.36
CA GLY A 58 33.27 -28.36 14.90
C GLY A 58 33.87 -29.17 13.75
N ASN A 59 33.53 -30.46 13.61
CA ASN A 59 34.02 -31.31 12.52
C ASN A 59 33.43 -30.88 11.17
N ASP A 60 32.18 -30.41 11.12
CA ASP A 60 31.60 -29.84 9.89
C ASP A 60 32.31 -28.57 9.48
N ALA A 61 32.62 -27.70 10.44
CA ALA A 61 33.33 -26.45 10.16
C ALA A 61 34.74 -26.73 9.64
N ALA A 62 35.45 -27.70 10.21
CA ALA A 62 36.76 -28.14 9.74
C ALA A 62 36.67 -28.74 8.32
N PHE A 63 35.71 -29.63 8.09
CA PHE A 63 35.45 -30.23 6.77
C PHE A 63 35.17 -29.17 5.70
N VAL A 64 34.29 -28.20 5.97
CA VAL A 64 33.95 -27.15 5.01
C VAL A 64 35.16 -26.25 4.73
N ARG A 65 36.00 -25.93 5.72
CA ARG A 65 37.24 -25.18 5.49
C ARG A 65 38.21 -25.94 4.59
N ALA A 66 38.48 -27.20 4.90
CA ALA A 66 39.36 -28.06 4.10
C ALA A 66 38.85 -28.21 2.66
N LEU A 67 37.54 -28.37 2.48
CA LEU A 67 36.92 -28.39 1.16
C LEU A 67 37.13 -27.07 0.41
N CYS A 68 36.97 -25.93 1.07
CA CYS A 68 37.17 -24.62 0.45
C CYS A 68 38.65 -24.37 0.07
N GLU A 69 39.58 -24.80 0.92
CA GLU A 69 41.03 -24.74 0.64
C GLU A 69 41.39 -25.59 -0.59
N ALA A 70 40.86 -26.82 -0.67
CA ALA A 70 41.10 -27.71 -1.82
C ALA A 70 40.51 -27.18 -3.13
N LEU A 71 39.49 -26.30 -3.06
CA LEU A 71 38.82 -25.70 -4.22
C LEU A 71 39.30 -24.28 -4.55
N ASP A 72 40.24 -23.74 -3.77
CA ASP A 72 40.71 -22.35 -3.84
C ASP A 72 39.55 -21.32 -3.75
N VAL A 73 38.62 -21.53 -2.81
CA VAL A 73 37.46 -20.66 -2.60
C VAL A 73 37.52 -19.99 -1.22
N PRO A 74 37.42 -18.65 -1.11
CA PRO A 74 37.39 -17.97 0.18
C PRO A 74 36.24 -18.44 1.08
N CYS A 75 36.54 -18.79 2.33
CA CYS A 75 35.56 -19.32 3.28
C CYS A 75 35.41 -18.43 4.52
N HIS A 76 34.16 -18.08 4.86
CA HIS A 76 33.81 -17.39 6.09
C HIS A 76 32.97 -18.31 6.97
N THR A 77 33.50 -18.62 8.16
CA THR A 77 32.81 -19.45 9.15
C THR A 77 32.44 -18.63 10.38
N ALA A 78 31.28 -18.90 10.99
CA ALA A 78 30.95 -18.43 12.33
C ALA A 78 30.42 -19.57 13.20
N ARG A 79 30.79 -19.57 14.47
CA ARG A 79 30.24 -20.48 15.49
C ARG A 79 29.26 -19.72 16.37
N ILE A 80 28.05 -20.22 16.50
CA ILE A 80 26.96 -19.58 17.24
C ILE A 80 26.28 -20.62 18.11
N ASP A 81 26.26 -20.39 19.43
CA ASP A 81 25.46 -21.18 20.36
C ASP A 81 23.97 -20.84 20.20
N VAL A 82 23.29 -21.59 19.34
CA VAL A 82 21.87 -21.36 19.04
C VAL A 82 20.99 -21.65 20.24
N ALA A 83 21.32 -22.65 21.06
CA ALA A 83 20.51 -23.05 22.21
C ALA A 83 20.41 -21.91 23.23
N ARG A 84 21.56 -21.31 23.58
CA ARG A 84 21.61 -20.16 24.48
C ARG A 84 20.85 -18.95 23.94
N VAL A 85 20.96 -18.67 22.63
CA VAL A 85 20.23 -17.55 22.00
C VAL A 85 18.73 -17.81 21.97
N ALA A 86 18.32 -19.04 21.67
CA ALA A 86 16.92 -19.45 21.63
C ALA A 86 16.26 -19.31 23.01
N GLU A 87 16.93 -19.78 24.06
CA GLU A 87 16.47 -19.68 25.45
C GLU A 87 16.31 -18.21 25.88
N SER A 88 17.33 -17.38 25.67
CA SER A 88 17.30 -15.96 26.05
C SER A 88 16.19 -15.14 25.37
N ARG A 89 15.68 -15.61 24.22
CA ARG A 89 14.66 -14.91 23.41
C ARG A 89 13.31 -15.62 23.36
N GLY A 90 13.18 -16.76 24.04
CA GLY A 90 11.97 -17.60 23.98
C GLY A 90 11.64 -18.10 22.56
N TRP A 91 12.65 -18.37 21.74
CA TRP A 91 12.45 -18.85 20.36
C TRP A 91 12.50 -20.38 20.29
N ASN A 92 11.76 -20.97 19.35
CA ASN A 92 11.99 -22.36 18.96
C ASN A 92 13.42 -22.51 18.40
N LEU A 93 14.13 -23.55 18.82
CA LEU A 93 15.49 -23.87 18.41
C LEU A 93 15.67 -23.90 16.88
N GLU A 94 14.74 -24.48 16.13
CA GLU A 94 14.82 -24.57 14.65
C GLU A 94 14.69 -23.19 13.99
N ASP A 95 13.73 -22.38 14.48
CA ASP A 95 13.55 -21.01 14.01
C ASP A 95 14.72 -20.12 14.39
N ALA A 96 15.30 -20.30 15.58
CA ALA A 96 16.48 -19.58 16.03
C ALA A 96 17.70 -19.91 15.14
N ALA A 97 17.97 -21.20 14.90
CA ALA A 97 19.04 -21.64 14.00
C ALA A 97 18.86 -21.03 12.61
N ARG A 98 17.64 -21.10 12.07
CA ARG A 98 17.32 -20.54 10.76
C ARG A 98 17.55 -19.03 10.71
N ARG A 99 17.06 -18.26 11.70
CA ARG A 99 17.21 -16.80 11.76
C ARG A 99 18.68 -16.39 11.84
N LEU A 100 19.42 -16.98 12.77
CA LEU A 100 20.84 -16.69 12.98
C LEU A 100 21.69 -17.01 11.75
N ARG A 101 21.38 -18.13 11.07
CA ARG A 101 22.01 -18.47 9.79
C ARG A 101 21.78 -17.40 8.74
N TYR A 102 20.53 -16.99 8.51
CA TYR A 102 20.24 -15.96 7.50
C TYR A 102 20.82 -14.60 7.88
N GLU A 103 20.87 -14.25 9.16
CA GLU A 103 21.50 -13.03 9.64
C GLU A 103 23.01 -13.02 9.35
N PHE A 104 23.70 -14.12 9.68
CA PHE A 104 25.12 -14.30 9.34
C PHE A 104 25.35 -14.21 7.83
N LEU A 105 24.59 -14.96 7.03
CA LEU A 105 24.75 -14.98 5.57
C LEU A 105 24.52 -13.58 4.99
N THR A 106 23.53 -12.84 5.50
CA THR A 106 23.25 -11.47 5.05
C THR A 106 24.39 -10.52 5.41
N ARG A 107 24.93 -10.61 6.63
CA ARG A 107 26.08 -9.79 7.07
C ARG A 107 27.33 -10.11 6.24
N THR A 108 27.62 -11.39 6.05
CA THR A 108 28.75 -11.85 5.23
C THR A 108 28.61 -11.39 3.78
N ALA A 109 27.44 -11.54 3.17
CA ALA A 109 27.18 -11.09 1.81
C ALA A 109 27.46 -9.59 1.64
N LYS A 110 27.03 -8.76 2.59
CA LYS A 110 27.33 -7.32 2.57
C LYS A 110 28.84 -7.04 2.67
N ARG A 111 29.53 -7.70 3.59
CA ARG A 111 30.97 -7.51 3.83
C ARG A 111 31.82 -7.87 2.62
N VAL A 112 31.47 -8.94 1.91
CA VAL A 112 32.24 -9.42 0.75
C VAL A 112 31.78 -8.85 -0.58
N GLY A 113 30.75 -7.99 -0.57
CA GLY A 113 30.16 -7.44 -1.79
C GLY A 113 29.44 -8.48 -2.66
N ALA A 114 28.87 -9.54 -2.06
CA ALA A 114 28.13 -10.54 -2.81
C ALA A 114 26.77 -10.01 -3.29
N ASP A 115 26.48 -10.25 -4.56
CA ASP A 115 25.24 -9.87 -5.24
C ASP A 115 24.08 -10.77 -4.81
N ALA A 116 24.38 -12.05 -4.54
CA ALA A 116 23.40 -13.05 -4.12
C ALA A 116 23.96 -14.06 -3.11
N VAL A 117 23.04 -14.68 -2.36
CA VAL A 117 23.30 -15.76 -1.42
C VAL A 117 22.61 -17.03 -1.92
N LEU A 118 23.39 -18.03 -2.33
CA LEU A 118 22.88 -19.28 -2.86
C LEU A 118 22.67 -20.30 -1.75
N THR A 119 21.54 -21.00 -1.78
CA THR A 119 21.23 -22.07 -0.81
C THR A 119 20.79 -23.33 -1.56
N ALA A 120 21.19 -24.49 -1.06
CA ALA A 120 20.98 -25.79 -1.70
C ALA A 120 19.62 -26.43 -1.39
N HIS A 121 18.54 -25.67 -1.53
CA HIS A 121 17.19 -26.27 -1.46
C HIS A 121 16.91 -27.00 -2.78
N THR A 122 16.45 -28.24 -2.69
CA THR A 122 16.28 -29.16 -3.83
C THR A 122 14.82 -29.31 -4.28
N GLN A 123 14.60 -30.10 -5.33
CA GLN A 123 13.29 -30.58 -5.75
C GLN A 123 12.54 -31.33 -4.64
N ASP A 124 13.25 -32.12 -3.84
CA ASP A 124 12.68 -32.81 -2.69
C ASP A 124 12.21 -31.81 -1.62
N ASP A 125 12.96 -30.73 -1.37
CA ASP A 125 12.52 -29.66 -0.47
C ASP A 125 11.27 -28.94 -0.98
N GLN A 126 11.12 -28.83 -2.31
CA GLN A 126 9.89 -28.31 -2.92
C GLN A 126 8.71 -29.22 -2.62
N ALA A 127 8.83 -30.52 -2.91
CA ALA A 127 7.78 -31.50 -2.66
C ALA A 127 7.35 -31.51 -1.19
N GLU A 128 8.31 -31.55 -0.27
CA GLU A 128 8.06 -31.43 1.17
C GLU A 128 7.28 -30.14 1.50
N THR A 129 7.69 -29.00 0.92
CA THR A 129 7.06 -27.70 1.19
C THR A 129 5.64 -27.60 0.63
N VAL A 130 5.39 -28.14 -0.56
CA VAL A 130 4.06 -28.19 -1.18
C VAL A 130 3.09 -29.02 -0.33
N LEU A 131 3.51 -30.20 0.12
CA LEU A 131 2.70 -31.04 1.00
C LEU A 131 2.42 -30.33 2.34
N MET A 132 3.42 -29.65 2.92
CA MET A 132 3.21 -28.86 4.12
C MET A 132 2.22 -27.71 3.90
N GLN A 133 2.29 -27.01 2.76
CA GLN A 133 1.36 -25.93 2.42
C GLN A 133 -0.06 -26.47 2.27
N LEU A 134 -0.22 -27.61 1.59
CA LEU A 134 -1.50 -28.29 1.42
C LEU A 134 -2.11 -28.69 2.77
N LEU A 135 -1.35 -29.39 3.61
CA LEU A 135 -1.82 -29.87 4.92
C LEU A 135 -2.15 -28.73 5.91
N ARG A 136 -1.58 -27.54 5.71
CA ARG A 136 -1.83 -26.36 6.55
C ARG A 136 -2.95 -25.46 6.02
N GLY A 137 -3.57 -25.80 4.89
CA GLY A 137 -4.63 -24.97 4.30
C GLY A 137 -4.11 -23.64 3.72
N ALA A 138 -2.87 -23.62 3.21
CA ALA A 138 -2.36 -22.45 2.52
C ALA A 138 -3.22 -22.14 1.27
N ALA A 139 -3.49 -20.87 1.01
CA ALA A 139 -4.31 -20.48 -0.14
C ALA A 139 -3.63 -20.76 -1.50
N TYR A 140 -2.30 -20.84 -1.51
CA TYR A 140 -1.50 -21.07 -2.71
C TYR A 140 -0.37 -22.06 -2.44
N LEU A 141 -0.20 -23.01 -3.35
CA LEU A 141 0.83 -24.06 -3.29
C LEU A 141 2.09 -23.66 -4.05
N THR A 142 2.60 -22.45 -3.80
CA THR A 142 3.76 -21.89 -4.53
C THR A 142 5.11 -22.46 -4.11
N GLY A 143 5.14 -23.40 -3.16
CA GLY A 143 6.37 -24.03 -2.69
C GLY A 143 7.38 -23.03 -2.11
N ILE A 144 8.65 -23.29 -2.36
CA ILE A 144 9.78 -22.43 -2.00
C ILE A 144 10.06 -21.48 -3.18
N PRO A 145 10.11 -20.16 -3.00
CA PRO A 145 10.41 -19.26 -4.11
C PRO A 145 11.88 -19.42 -4.57
N PRO A 146 12.15 -19.41 -5.89
CA PRO A 146 13.51 -19.50 -6.43
C PRO A 146 14.38 -18.31 -6.03
N ARG A 147 13.78 -17.14 -5.85
CA ARG A 147 14.44 -15.93 -5.34
C ARG A 147 13.61 -15.25 -4.26
N ARG A 148 14.27 -14.84 -3.17
CA ARG A 148 13.67 -13.99 -2.12
C ARG A 148 14.71 -12.97 -1.65
N GLY A 149 14.55 -11.71 -2.06
CA GLY A 149 15.58 -10.69 -1.85
C GLY A 149 16.90 -11.12 -2.49
N ARG A 150 17.97 -11.19 -1.70
CA ARG A 150 19.29 -11.69 -2.13
C ARG A 150 19.43 -13.21 -2.08
N ILE A 151 18.49 -13.95 -1.50
CA ILE A 151 18.59 -15.41 -1.37
C ILE A 151 18.09 -16.07 -2.65
N VAL A 152 18.93 -16.91 -3.25
CA VAL A 152 18.71 -17.62 -4.51
C VAL A 152 18.79 -19.14 -4.28
N ARG A 153 17.94 -19.91 -4.95
CA ARG A 153 17.82 -21.37 -4.81
C ARG A 153 17.85 -22.03 -6.20
N PRO A 154 19.03 -22.25 -6.78
CA PRO A 154 19.13 -22.74 -8.15
C PRO A 154 18.82 -24.24 -8.29
N LEU A 155 18.78 -25.00 -7.20
CA LEU A 155 18.61 -26.46 -7.21
C LEU A 155 17.15 -26.93 -7.07
N LEU A 156 16.16 -26.04 -7.11
CA LEU A 156 14.75 -26.41 -6.91
C LEU A 156 14.21 -27.38 -7.98
N GLY A 157 14.83 -27.42 -9.16
CA GLY A 157 14.52 -28.39 -10.22
C GLY A 157 15.32 -29.69 -10.16
N VAL A 158 16.24 -29.83 -9.20
CA VAL A 158 17.21 -30.95 -9.11
C VAL A 158 16.90 -31.81 -7.89
N SER A 159 16.85 -33.14 -8.04
CA SER A 159 16.62 -34.05 -6.92
C SER A 159 17.88 -34.33 -6.11
N ARG A 160 17.71 -34.70 -4.84
CA ARG A 160 18.82 -35.15 -3.98
C ARG A 160 19.57 -36.35 -4.56
N GLY A 161 18.84 -37.27 -5.19
CA GLY A 161 19.45 -38.43 -5.86
C GLY A 161 20.41 -38.03 -6.98
N GLN A 162 20.04 -37.02 -7.79
CA GLN A 162 20.92 -36.49 -8.84
C GLN A 162 22.17 -35.82 -8.26
N LEU A 163 22.04 -35.08 -7.16
CA LEU A 163 23.18 -34.43 -6.49
C LEU A 163 24.14 -35.46 -5.88
N ARG A 164 23.61 -36.53 -5.26
CA ARG A 164 24.42 -37.61 -4.69
C ARG A 164 25.18 -38.37 -5.78
N ALA A 165 24.51 -38.77 -6.86
CA ALA A 165 25.18 -39.40 -8.01
C ALA A 165 26.27 -38.52 -8.63
N TYR A 166 26.08 -37.19 -8.65
CA TYR A 166 27.11 -36.25 -9.08
C TYR A 166 28.31 -36.22 -8.13
N LEU A 167 28.09 -36.22 -6.81
CA LEU A 167 29.19 -36.26 -5.84
C LEU A 167 29.97 -37.57 -5.92
N GLU A 168 29.29 -38.70 -6.13
CA GLU A 168 29.90 -40.01 -6.33
C GLU A 168 30.82 -40.01 -7.56
N THR A 169 30.42 -39.37 -8.67
CA THR A 169 31.29 -39.28 -9.87
C THR A 169 32.58 -38.50 -9.65
N LEU A 170 32.64 -37.68 -8.60
CA LEU A 170 33.79 -36.86 -8.23
C LEU A 170 34.56 -37.44 -7.05
N ASP A 171 34.15 -38.60 -6.53
CA ASP A 171 34.63 -39.16 -5.26
C ASP A 171 34.61 -38.13 -4.12
N GLN A 172 33.59 -37.28 -4.12
CA GLN A 172 33.50 -36.14 -3.21
C GLN A 172 32.78 -36.53 -1.92
N LEU A 173 33.52 -36.54 -0.81
CA LEU A 173 32.97 -36.73 0.53
C LEU A 173 32.03 -35.58 0.95
N TYR A 174 31.07 -35.90 1.82
CA TYR A 174 30.17 -34.96 2.49
C TYR A 174 29.72 -35.53 3.84
N HIS A 175 29.23 -34.68 4.75
CA HIS A 175 28.71 -35.10 6.06
C HIS A 175 27.18 -35.27 6.01
N GLU A 176 26.63 -36.32 6.65
CA GLU A 176 25.18 -36.46 6.85
C GLU A 176 24.77 -35.95 8.24
N ASP A 177 23.73 -35.11 8.29
CA ASP A 177 23.22 -34.56 9.54
C ASP A 177 22.21 -35.52 10.18
N ALA A 178 22.60 -36.15 11.30
CA ALA A 178 21.80 -37.09 12.09
C ALA A 178 20.49 -36.48 12.64
N THR A 179 20.42 -35.15 12.80
CA THR A 179 19.22 -34.45 13.28
C THR A 179 18.05 -34.52 12.29
N ASN A 180 18.33 -34.87 11.03
CA ASN A 180 17.32 -35.07 9.99
C ASN A 180 16.49 -36.36 10.15
N ALA A 181 16.85 -37.21 11.11
CA ALA A 181 16.19 -38.49 11.34
C ALA A 181 14.95 -38.43 12.25
N ASP A 182 14.77 -37.35 13.02
CA ASP A 182 13.72 -37.24 14.05
C ASP A 182 12.33 -36.95 13.45
N THR A 183 11.50 -37.98 13.33
CA THR A 183 10.15 -37.91 12.75
C THR A 183 9.12 -37.12 13.59
N ARG A 184 9.46 -36.67 14.81
CA ARG A 184 8.60 -35.68 15.51
C ARG A 184 8.52 -34.36 14.77
N ARG A 185 9.51 -34.07 13.91
CA ARG A 185 9.51 -32.89 13.03
C ARG A 185 8.77 -33.19 11.73
N THR A 186 7.83 -32.32 11.34
CA THR A 186 6.97 -32.52 10.17
C THR A 186 7.74 -32.83 8.88
N ARG A 187 8.87 -32.16 8.62
CA ARG A 187 9.70 -32.40 7.43
C ARG A 187 10.33 -33.79 7.41
N ALA A 188 10.87 -34.22 8.55
CA ALA A 188 11.47 -35.54 8.69
C ALA A 188 10.41 -36.64 8.56
N TRP A 189 9.23 -36.45 9.15
CA TRP A 189 8.07 -37.33 8.96
C TRP A 189 7.66 -37.43 7.49
N LEU A 190 7.51 -36.29 6.78
CA LEU A 190 7.16 -36.29 5.36
C LEU A 190 8.18 -37.08 4.53
N ARG A 191 9.47 -36.87 4.78
CA ARG A 191 10.56 -37.53 4.05
C ARG A 191 10.63 -39.04 4.29
N ARG A 192 10.36 -39.50 5.51
CA ARG A 192 10.56 -40.90 5.91
C ARG A 192 9.30 -41.75 5.81
N GLU A 193 8.15 -41.17 6.10
CA GLU A 193 6.89 -41.92 6.26
C GLU A 193 5.88 -41.64 5.14
N VAL A 194 5.92 -40.45 4.52
CA VAL A 194 4.86 -40.04 3.56
C VAL A 194 5.32 -40.11 2.11
N LEU A 195 6.47 -39.51 1.78
CA LEU A 195 6.99 -39.50 0.42
C LEU A 195 7.35 -40.90 -0.10
N PRO A 196 8.01 -41.80 0.67
CA PRO A 196 8.37 -43.12 0.16
C PRO A 196 7.20 -43.98 -0.33
N PRO A 197 6.09 -44.17 0.43
CA PRO A 197 4.95 -44.92 -0.09
C PRO A 197 4.26 -44.22 -1.27
N LEU A 198 4.24 -42.88 -1.30
CA LEU A 198 3.73 -42.12 -2.44
C LEU A 198 4.58 -42.33 -3.69
N GLU A 199 5.91 -42.26 -3.57
CA GLU A 199 6.86 -42.47 -4.67
C GLU A 199 6.78 -43.91 -5.21
N LYS A 200 6.54 -44.90 -4.32
CA LYS A 200 6.29 -46.30 -4.74
C LYS A 200 5.01 -46.45 -5.57
N ARG A 201 3.94 -45.70 -5.23
CA ARG A 201 2.66 -45.75 -5.95
C ARG A 201 2.65 -44.89 -7.21
N TYR A 202 3.31 -43.74 -7.14
CA TYR A 202 3.40 -42.69 -8.15
C TYR A 202 4.88 -42.32 -8.36
N PRO A 203 5.59 -43.01 -9.27
CA PRO A 203 6.97 -42.69 -9.58
C PRO A 203 7.13 -41.22 -10.00
N HIS A 204 8.18 -40.57 -9.52
CA HIS A 204 8.48 -39.15 -9.72
C HIS A 204 7.46 -38.19 -9.11
N VAL A 205 6.74 -38.58 -8.04
CA VAL A 205 5.79 -37.68 -7.36
C VAL A 205 6.48 -36.42 -6.84
N SER A 206 7.71 -36.54 -6.35
CA SER A 206 8.48 -35.38 -5.87
C SER A 206 8.72 -34.35 -6.99
N GLY A 207 9.09 -34.80 -8.19
CA GLY A 207 9.23 -33.95 -9.36
C GLY A 207 7.90 -33.39 -9.86
N THR A 208 6.81 -34.16 -9.72
CA THR A 208 5.46 -33.70 -10.09
C THR A 208 4.97 -32.58 -9.18
N LEU A 209 5.19 -32.71 -7.86
CA LEU A 209 4.86 -31.67 -6.88
C LEU A 209 5.70 -30.41 -7.08
N ALA A 210 7.00 -30.55 -7.40
CA ALA A 210 7.85 -29.41 -7.72
C ALA A 210 7.39 -28.67 -8.98
N ARG A 211 7.06 -29.38 -10.07
CA ARG A 211 6.50 -28.76 -11.29
C ARG A 211 5.18 -28.03 -11.02
N LEU A 212 4.32 -28.60 -10.18
CA LEU A 212 3.09 -27.91 -9.75
C LEU A 212 3.42 -26.60 -9.04
N ALA A 213 4.39 -26.62 -8.12
CA ALA A 213 4.82 -25.43 -7.39
C ALA A 213 5.35 -24.33 -8.33
N ASP A 214 6.16 -24.70 -9.32
CA ASP A 214 6.73 -23.77 -10.30
C ASP A 214 5.63 -23.10 -11.14
N LEU A 215 4.69 -23.89 -11.69
CA LEU A 215 3.54 -23.36 -12.44
C LEU A 215 2.67 -22.43 -11.59
N GLN A 216 2.40 -22.81 -10.33
CA GLN A 216 1.64 -21.99 -9.39
C GLN A 216 2.39 -20.71 -9.00
N TYR A 217 3.72 -20.79 -8.86
CA TYR A 217 4.56 -19.65 -8.56
C TYR A 217 4.53 -18.62 -9.71
N ASP A 218 4.68 -19.07 -10.96
CA ASP A 218 4.67 -18.19 -12.14
C ASP A 218 3.32 -17.47 -12.30
N GLN A 219 2.21 -18.20 -12.19
CA GLN A 219 0.86 -17.61 -12.19
C GLN A 219 0.69 -16.59 -11.06
N ALA A 220 1.16 -16.94 -9.85
CA ALA A 220 1.09 -16.04 -8.71
C ALA A 220 1.96 -14.78 -8.88
N GLN A 221 3.09 -14.83 -9.59
CA GLN A 221 3.90 -13.64 -9.86
C GLN A 221 3.14 -12.64 -10.74
N MET A 222 2.49 -13.12 -11.81
CA MET A 222 1.69 -12.26 -12.69
C MET A 222 0.55 -11.58 -11.92
N LEU A 223 -0.24 -12.36 -11.16
CA LEU A 223 -1.33 -11.81 -10.36
C LEU A 223 -0.84 -10.88 -9.25
N ARG A 224 0.32 -11.16 -8.63
CA ARG A 224 0.92 -10.26 -7.64
C ARG A 224 1.35 -8.93 -8.26
N ALA A 225 1.90 -8.94 -9.48
CA ALA A 225 2.29 -7.74 -10.18
C ALA A 225 1.08 -6.83 -10.45
N GLN A 226 -0.05 -7.40 -10.88
CA GLN A 226 -1.32 -6.67 -11.00
C GLN A 226 -1.84 -6.20 -9.65
N ALA A 227 -1.85 -7.07 -8.63
CA ALA A 227 -2.35 -6.73 -7.30
C ALA A 227 -1.57 -5.57 -6.67
N ARG A 228 -0.24 -5.51 -6.90
CA ARG A 228 0.63 -4.42 -6.45
C ARG A 228 0.20 -3.05 -6.98
N GLN A 229 -0.44 -2.97 -8.14
CA GLN A 229 -0.94 -1.71 -8.70
C GLN A 229 -2.11 -1.11 -7.89
N LEU A 230 -2.79 -1.94 -7.10
CA LEU A 230 -3.91 -1.54 -6.22
C LEU A 230 -3.44 -0.99 -4.86
N PHE A 231 -2.15 -1.11 -4.53
CA PHE A 231 -1.62 -0.65 -3.25
C PHE A 231 -1.43 0.87 -3.24
N ARG A 232 -1.84 1.53 -2.16
CA ARG A 232 -1.61 2.95 -1.88
C ARG A 232 -1.22 3.12 -0.42
N GLU A 233 -0.13 3.84 -0.16
CA GLU A 233 0.37 4.16 1.20
C GLU A 233 0.48 2.93 2.15
N GLY A 234 0.83 1.76 1.61
CA GLY A 234 0.96 0.52 2.41
C GLY A 234 -0.34 -0.22 2.70
N GLY A 235 -1.48 0.23 2.17
CA GLY A 235 -2.78 -0.44 2.20
C GLY A 235 -3.37 -0.71 0.81
N LEU A 236 -4.57 -1.27 0.77
CA LEU A 236 -5.35 -1.52 -0.44
C LEU A 236 -6.54 -0.55 -0.53
N GLU A 237 -6.77 0.03 -1.70
CA GLU A 237 -7.92 0.88 -2.00
C GLU A 237 -9.13 0.00 -2.38
N LEU A 238 -10.27 0.18 -1.70
CA LEU A 238 -11.41 -0.73 -1.82
C LEU A 238 -12.22 -0.53 -3.10
N ASN A 239 -12.33 0.68 -3.66
CA ASN A 239 -13.15 0.87 -4.86
C ASN A 239 -12.54 0.16 -6.07
N GLY A 240 -11.21 0.26 -6.24
CA GLY A 240 -10.46 -0.55 -7.19
C GLY A 240 -10.63 -2.03 -6.90
N LEU A 241 -10.28 -2.47 -5.69
CA LEU A 241 -10.28 -3.88 -5.31
C LEU A 241 -11.65 -4.57 -5.46
N ASN A 242 -12.76 -3.92 -5.11
CA ASN A 242 -14.11 -4.49 -5.20
C ASN A 242 -14.56 -4.77 -6.64
N ARG A 243 -14.02 -4.04 -7.62
CA ARG A 243 -14.34 -4.22 -9.04
C ARG A 243 -13.53 -5.31 -9.71
N GLU A 244 -12.44 -5.74 -9.07
CA GLU A 244 -11.56 -6.75 -9.61
C GLU A 244 -12.12 -8.17 -9.51
N HIS A 245 -11.62 -9.05 -10.37
CA HIS A 245 -11.96 -10.48 -10.31
C HIS A 245 -11.57 -11.09 -8.94
N PRO A 246 -12.36 -12.03 -8.38
CA PRO A 246 -12.08 -12.63 -7.07
C PRO A 246 -10.68 -13.22 -6.92
N ALA A 247 -10.08 -13.74 -8.00
CA ALA A 247 -8.71 -14.23 -7.99
C ALA A 247 -7.68 -13.11 -7.70
N LEU A 248 -7.88 -11.92 -8.27
CA LEU A 248 -7.02 -10.76 -8.03
C LEU A 248 -7.26 -10.19 -6.63
N GLN A 249 -8.52 -10.17 -6.18
CA GLN A 249 -8.86 -9.79 -4.79
C GLN A 249 -8.11 -10.65 -3.75
N ARG A 250 -8.19 -11.98 -3.89
CA ARG A 250 -7.47 -12.93 -3.02
C ARG A 250 -5.97 -12.68 -3.06
N THR A 251 -5.42 -12.45 -4.25
CA THR A 251 -3.99 -12.23 -4.43
C THR A 251 -3.52 -10.92 -3.79
N ALA A 252 -4.31 -9.86 -3.89
CA ALA A 252 -4.04 -8.58 -3.24
C ALA A 252 -4.08 -8.72 -1.71
N ILE A 253 -5.11 -9.36 -1.16
CA ILE A 253 -5.21 -9.63 0.27
C ILE A 253 -4.02 -10.49 0.75
N ALA A 254 -3.70 -11.58 0.05
CA ALA A 254 -2.57 -12.44 0.38
C ALA A 254 -1.23 -11.70 0.33
N THR A 255 -1.07 -10.76 -0.61
CA THR A 255 0.12 -9.91 -0.71
C THR A 255 0.22 -8.97 0.47
N LEU A 256 -0.89 -8.31 0.84
CA LEU A 256 -0.95 -7.40 1.99
C LEU A 256 -0.61 -8.14 3.30
N LEU A 257 -1.19 -9.32 3.51
CA LEU A 257 -0.87 -10.17 4.67
C LEU A 257 0.60 -10.57 4.67
N GLY A 258 1.14 -10.97 3.51
CA GLY A 258 2.54 -11.37 3.35
C GLY A 258 3.53 -10.24 3.65
N ASP A 259 3.27 -9.03 3.18
CA ASP A 259 4.08 -7.83 3.44
C ASP A 259 4.00 -7.42 4.92
N ALA A 260 2.85 -7.65 5.55
CA ALA A 260 2.68 -7.57 7.00
C ALA A 260 3.36 -8.76 7.74
N GLY A 261 3.90 -9.76 7.08
CA GLY A 261 4.47 -10.94 7.75
C GLY A 261 3.41 -11.78 8.47
N VAL A 262 2.16 -11.73 8.04
CA VAL A 262 1.08 -12.65 8.43
C VAL A 262 1.02 -13.76 7.37
N PRO A 263 1.01 -15.05 7.75
CA PRO A 263 0.83 -16.13 6.78
C PRO A 263 -0.50 -15.99 6.02
N PRO A 264 -0.51 -16.08 4.68
CA PRO A 264 -1.73 -15.92 3.88
C PRO A 264 -2.51 -17.25 3.76
N ASP A 265 -3.23 -17.64 4.81
CA ASP A 265 -4.13 -18.80 4.78
C ASP A 265 -5.48 -18.47 4.12
N ALA A 266 -6.12 -19.52 3.58
CA ALA A 266 -7.35 -19.36 2.82
C ALA A 266 -8.52 -18.80 3.66
N LEU A 267 -8.60 -19.17 4.93
CA LEU A 267 -9.69 -18.76 5.81
C LEU A 267 -9.65 -17.25 6.10
N HIS A 268 -8.49 -16.70 6.49
CA HIS A 268 -8.38 -15.26 6.71
C HIS A 268 -8.55 -14.47 5.41
N ILE A 269 -8.02 -14.96 4.28
CA ILE A 269 -8.21 -14.29 2.98
C ILE A 269 -9.70 -14.20 2.63
N GLU A 270 -10.43 -15.31 2.73
CA GLU A 270 -11.87 -15.29 2.45
C GLU A 270 -12.64 -14.47 3.49
N ALA A 271 -12.30 -14.54 4.77
CA ALA A 271 -12.94 -13.72 5.80
C ALA A 271 -12.79 -12.22 5.50
N ILE A 272 -11.62 -11.78 5.05
CA ILE A 272 -11.40 -10.39 4.61
C ILE A 272 -12.19 -10.10 3.33
N ARG A 273 -12.12 -10.98 2.33
CA ARG A 273 -12.76 -10.80 1.01
C ARG A 273 -14.29 -10.64 1.12
N HIS A 274 -14.94 -11.44 1.96
CA HIS A 274 -16.40 -11.35 2.18
C HIS A 274 -16.83 -10.03 2.82
N ASN A 275 -15.91 -9.31 3.48
CA ASN A 275 -16.18 -8.05 4.15
C ASN A 275 -15.74 -6.81 3.35
N LEU A 276 -15.23 -6.95 2.12
CA LEU A 276 -14.76 -5.80 1.32
C LEU A 276 -15.87 -4.79 0.97
N GLY A 277 -17.13 -5.23 0.95
CA GLY A 277 -18.31 -4.40 0.70
C GLY A 277 -19.01 -3.90 1.97
N ALA A 278 -18.42 -4.08 3.15
CA ALA A 278 -19.06 -3.69 4.40
C ALA A 278 -19.24 -2.17 4.49
N VAL A 279 -20.44 -1.74 4.86
CA VAL A 279 -20.79 -0.31 5.07
C VAL A 279 -20.17 0.21 6.37
N GLU A 280 -20.11 -0.63 7.39
CA GLU A 280 -19.49 -0.32 8.68
C GLU A 280 -18.04 -0.81 8.74
N PRO A 281 -17.16 -0.18 9.56
CA PRO A 281 -15.80 -0.64 9.75
C PRO A 281 -15.73 -2.08 10.26
N VAL A 282 -15.09 -2.97 9.51
CA VAL A 282 -14.90 -4.37 9.89
C VAL A 282 -13.45 -4.61 10.31
N ARG A 283 -13.31 -5.49 11.30
CA ARG A 283 -12.02 -5.93 11.84
C ARG A 283 -11.95 -7.45 11.84
N VAL A 284 -10.95 -8.00 11.17
CA VAL A 284 -10.69 -9.45 11.14
C VAL A 284 -9.42 -9.73 11.93
N SER A 285 -9.54 -10.53 12.99
CA SER A 285 -8.40 -10.95 13.81
C SER A 285 -7.43 -11.77 12.99
N LEU A 286 -6.12 -11.50 13.12
CA LEU A 286 -5.06 -12.20 12.40
C LEU A 286 -4.01 -12.77 13.37
N PRO A 287 -3.29 -13.83 12.99
CA PRO A 287 -2.17 -14.35 13.76
C PRO A 287 -1.11 -13.27 14.04
N ARG A 288 -0.27 -13.53 15.07
CA ARG A 288 0.85 -12.66 15.47
C ARG A 288 0.44 -11.28 15.99
N GLY A 289 -0.74 -11.20 16.64
CA GLY A 289 -1.22 -9.95 17.24
C GLY A 289 -1.47 -8.85 16.21
N ARG A 290 -2.04 -9.24 15.07
CA ARG A 290 -2.34 -8.35 13.94
C ARG A 290 -3.84 -8.34 13.69
N GLN A 291 -4.31 -7.36 12.94
CA GLN A 291 -5.71 -7.25 12.55
C GLN A 291 -5.81 -6.65 11.15
N ALA A 292 -6.64 -7.25 10.30
CA ALA A 292 -7.06 -6.61 9.05
C ALA A 292 -8.22 -5.67 9.36
N ARG A 293 -8.11 -4.42 8.90
CA ARG A 293 -9.07 -3.34 9.11
C ARG A 293 -9.61 -2.90 7.76
N ILE A 294 -10.94 -2.96 7.61
CA ILE A 294 -11.67 -2.50 6.43
C ILE A 294 -12.45 -1.27 6.87
N ALA A 295 -12.00 -0.08 6.48
CA ALA A 295 -12.64 1.17 6.89
C ALA A 295 -12.27 2.31 5.93
N TYR A 296 -13.17 3.28 5.76
CA TYR A 296 -12.91 4.51 4.98
C TYR A 296 -12.41 4.24 3.55
N GLY A 297 -12.96 3.21 2.88
CA GLY A 297 -12.54 2.86 1.52
C GLY A 297 -11.18 2.18 1.44
N ARG A 298 -10.61 1.70 2.56
CA ARG A 298 -9.30 1.07 2.60
C ARG A 298 -9.28 -0.24 3.38
N LEU A 299 -8.40 -1.15 2.96
CA LEU A 299 -8.03 -2.37 3.67
C LEU A 299 -6.56 -2.29 4.09
N GLU A 300 -6.29 -2.43 5.39
CA GLU A 300 -4.95 -2.33 5.97
C GLU A 300 -4.71 -3.41 7.02
N VAL A 301 -3.45 -3.78 7.24
CA VAL A 301 -3.05 -4.67 8.33
C VAL A 301 -2.35 -3.86 9.40
N VAL A 302 -2.95 -3.79 10.59
CA VAL A 302 -2.43 -3.07 11.74
C VAL A 302 -1.97 -4.03 12.82
N SER A 303 -0.97 -3.63 13.62
CA SER A 303 -0.68 -4.29 14.89
C SER A 303 -1.82 -4.05 15.86
N HIS A 304 -2.07 -4.99 16.77
CA HIS A 304 -3.07 -4.91 17.82
C HIS A 304 -2.78 -3.81 18.89
N ALA A 305 -1.94 -2.81 18.57
CA ALA A 305 -1.25 -1.96 19.53
C ALA A 305 -2.19 -1.16 20.46
N GLU A 306 -1.74 -1.10 21.70
CA GLU A 306 -2.28 -0.45 22.90
C GLU A 306 -2.88 0.95 22.68
N ARG A 307 -3.81 1.31 23.58
CA ARG A 307 -4.46 2.63 23.66
C ARG A 307 -3.43 3.77 23.51
N PRO A 308 -3.70 4.80 22.69
CA PRO A 308 -2.81 5.94 22.54
C PRO A 308 -2.58 6.64 23.90
N GLN A 309 -1.33 6.86 24.27
CA GLN A 309 -0.94 7.66 25.44
C GLN A 309 -1.25 9.15 25.22
N PRO A 310 -1.56 9.93 26.28
CA PRO A 310 -1.83 11.36 26.14
C PRO A 310 -0.55 12.15 25.77
N PRO A 311 -0.58 12.96 24.69
CA PRO A 311 0.58 13.78 24.27
C PRO A 311 0.74 15.06 25.08
N LYS A 312 1.98 15.59 25.10
CA LYS A 312 2.38 16.86 25.75
C LYS A 312 1.72 18.10 25.12
N VAL A 313 1.55 19.16 25.91
CA VAL A 313 1.05 20.48 25.48
C VAL A 313 2.02 21.10 24.45
N PRO A 314 1.55 21.66 23.32
CA PRO A 314 2.41 22.30 22.33
C PRO A 314 3.06 23.58 22.88
N ASP A 315 4.29 23.86 22.45
CA ASP A 315 5.08 25.04 22.89
C ASP A 315 4.58 26.39 22.31
N ALA A 316 3.66 26.35 21.32
CA ALA A 316 3.11 27.54 20.67
C ALA A 316 1.61 27.38 20.34
N LEU A 317 0.91 28.52 20.26
CA LEU A 317 -0.51 28.59 19.87
C LEU A 317 -0.69 28.17 18.39
N PRO A 318 -1.72 27.36 18.06
CA PRO A 318 -2.05 27.00 16.68
C PRO A 318 -2.27 28.21 15.78
N ALA A 319 -1.74 28.16 14.55
CA ALA A 319 -1.82 29.26 13.59
C ALA A 319 -3.26 29.62 13.17
N GLU A 320 -4.22 28.71 13.36
CA GLU A 320 -5.63 28.95 13.04
C GLU A 320 -6.34 29.85 14.08
N LEU A 321 -5.68 30.17 15.20
CA LEU A 321 -6.24 30.94 16.30
C LEU A 321 -5.62 32.34 16.39
N ASP A 322 -6.48 33.34 16.50
CA ASP A 322 -6.11 34.74 16.67
C ASP A 322 -5.81 35.01 18.16
N PRO A 323 -4.56 35.36 18.52
CA PRO A 323 -4.18 35.59 19.92
C PRO A 323 -4.95 36.74 20.59
N ILE A 324 -5.35 37.76 19.82
CA ILE A 324 -6.08 38.93 20.35
C ILE A 324 -7.51 38.52 20.69
N LYS A 325 -8.15 37.72 19.83
CA LYS A 325 -9.51 37.23 20.08
C LYS A 325 -9.56 36.21 21.21
N LEU A 326 -8.50 35.39 21.37
CA LEU A 326 -8.38 34.44 22.47
C LEU A 326 -8.28 35.13 23.84
N ALA A 327 -7.74 36.35 23.92
CA ALA A 327 -7.64 37.11 25.17
C ALA A 327 -9.00 37.39 25.83
N ALA A 328 -10.11 37.29 25.08
CA ALA A 328 -11.46 37.42 25.61
C ALA A 328 -11.92 36.20 26.45
N PHE A 329 -11.13 35.12 26.52
CA PHE A 329 -11.46 33.89 27.23
C PHE A 329 -10.47 33.65 28.38
N PRO A 330 -10.86 33.89 29.65
CA PRO A 330 -9.94 33.96 30.78
C PRO A 330 -9.43 32.60 31.29
N ALA A 331 -10.07 31.49 30.90
CA ALA A 331 -9.70 30.15 31.34
C ALA A 331 -9.74 29.17 30.16
N LEU A 332 -8.56 28.81 29.64
CA LEU A 332 -8.40 27.89 28.52
C LEU A 332 -7.51 26.72 28.92
N HIS A 333 -7.94 25.52 28.56
CA HIS A 333 -7.32 24.27 28.96
C HIS A 333 -7.06 23.41 27.74
N TYR A 334 -5.83 22.97 27.58
CA TYR A 334 -5.45 22.04 26.54
C TYR A 334 -5.69 20.60 27.05
N ARG A 335 -6.59 19.87 26.40
CA ARG A 335 -6.95 18.49 26.82
C ARG A 335 -7.36 17.62 25.65
N ILE A 336 -7.55 16.33 25.90
CA ILE A 336 -8.22 15.44 24.94
C ILE A 336 -9.72 15.71 24.98
N ARG A 337 -10.37 15.64 23.81
CA ARG A 337 -11.83 15.79 23.74
C ARG A 337 -12.56 14.75 24.59
N VAL A 338 -13.68 15.14 25.16
CA VAL A 338 -14.58 14.25 25.90
C VAL A 338 -15.95 14.20 25.21
N PRO A 339 -16.71 13.10 25.37
CA PRO A 339 -18.09 13.06 24.90
C PRO A 339 -18.91 14.22 25.50
N GLY A 340 -19.68 14.91 24.66
CA GLY A 340 -20.49 16.06 25.05
C GLY A 340 -19.85 17.43 24.79
N ASP A 341 -18.57 17.49 24.40
CA ASP A 341 -17.94 18.74 23.97
C ASP A 341 -18.70 19.37 22.80
N SER A 342 -18.70 20.71 22.73
CA SER A 342 -19.38 21.48 21.68
C SER A 342 -18.52 22.63 21.17
N ILE A 343 -18.69 23.01 19.90
CA ILE A 343 -17.94 24.10 19.24
C ILE A 343 -18.90 25.00 18.43
N ARG A 344 -18.59 26.30 18.31
CA ARG A 344 -19.37 27.23 17.48
C ARG A 344 -18.70 27.42 16.12
N LEU A 345 -19.43 27.12 15.05
CA LEU A 345 -19.03 27.30 13.65
C LEU A 345 -19.91 28.37 12.98
N MET A 346 -19.61 28.74 11.74
CA MET A 346 -20.40 29.73 10.98
C MET A 346 -21.91 29.37 10.89
N GLY A 347 -22.25 28.08 10.94
CA GLY A 347 -23.63 27.58 10.96
C GLY A 347 -24.26 27.42 12.35
N GLY A 348 -23.62 27.90 13.42
CA GLY A 348 -24.11 27.80 14.80
C GLY A 348 -23.32 26.81 15.66
N ARG A 349 -23.87 26.50 16.85
CA ARG A 349 -23.25 25.58 17.82
C ARG A 349 -23.50 24.12 17.42
N LYS A 350 -22.47 23.29 17.53
CA LYS A 350 -22.53 21.86 17.18
C LYS A 350 -21.79 20.99 18.20
N GLY A 351 -22.28 19.77 18.43
CA GLY A 351 -21.56 18.76 19.19
C GLY A 351 -20.28 18.32 18.47
N VAL A 352 -19.17 18.19 19.19
CA VAL A 352 -17.88 17.78 18.61
C VAL A 352 -17.98 16.37 18.03
N SER A 353 -18.72 15.46 18.67
CA SER A 353 -18.94 14.11 18.14
C SER A 353 -19.61 14.13 16.76
N ASP A 354 -20.64 14.96 16.58
CA ASP A 354 -21.36 15.09 15.33
C ASP A 354 -20.48 15.76 14.27
N LEU A 355 -19.72 16.79 14.66
CA LEU A 355 -18.75 17.42 13.77
C LEU A 355 -17.70 16.43 13.24
N LEU A 356 -17.18 15.55 14.09
CA LEU A 356 -16.21 14.53 13.69
C LEU A 356 -16.82 13.45 12.81
N ILE A 357 -18.11 13.15 12.96
CA ILE A 357 -18.85 12.27 12.04
C ILE A 357 -18.96 12.95 10.67
N ASP A 358 -19.41 14.20 10.62
CA ASP A 358 -19.57 14.96 9.38
C ASP A 358 -18.25 15.15 8.64
N ARG A 359 -17.17 15.40 9.38
CA ARG A 359 -15.80 15.52 8.84
C ARG A 359 -15.15 14.16 8.56
N LYS A 360 -15.89 13.06 8.71
CA LYS A 360 -15.43 11.68 8.47
C LYS A 360 -14.15 11.31 9.22
N VAL A 361 -13.93 11.89 10.40
CA VAL A 361 -12.74 11.61 11.22
C VAL A 361 -12.86 10.20 11.82
N PRO A 362 -11.87 9.32 11.60
CA PRO A 362 -11.87 7.95 12.12
C PRO A 362 -12.00 7.86 13.64
N ARG A 363 -12.80 6.91 14.15
CA ARG A 363 -13.07 6.77 15.62
C ARG A 363 -11.79 6.68 16.46
N GLU A 364 -10.76 6.00 15.97
CA GLU A 364 -9.44 5.88 16.61
C GLU A 364 -8.61 7.17 16.59
N LEU A 365 -8.89 8.08 15.65
CA LEU A 365 -8.30 9.42 15.58
C LEU A 365 -9.16 10.45 16.32
N ARG A 366 -10.31 10.08 16.91
CA ARG A 366 -11.18 11.00 17.67
C ARG A 366 -10.68 11.27 19.10
N SER A 367 -9.51 10.78 19.47
CA SER A 367 -8.80 11.25 20.67
C SER A 367 -8.01 12.53 20.33
N LEU A 368 -8.72 13.52 19.76
CA LEU A 368 -8.12 14.76 19.31
C LEU A 368 -7.86 15.70 20.47
N ARG A 369 -6.82 16.51 20.30
CA ARG A 369 -6.50 17.61 21.21
C ARG A 369 -7.47 18.75 20.98
N VAL A 370 -7.91 19.37 22.06
CA VAL A 370 -8.83 20.51 22.05
C VAL A 370 -8.33 21.62 22.96
N LEU A 371 -8.64 22.86 22.59
CA LEU A 371 -8.56 24.00 23.47
C LEU A 371 -9.95 24.24 24.05
N ALA A 372 -10.14 23.91 25.33
CA ALA A 372 -11.43 23.87 26.00
C ALA A 372 -11.57 24.99 27.03
N THR A 373 -12.80 25.43 27.29
CA THR A 373 -13.08 26.44 28.34
C THR A 373 -13.12 25.86 29.75
N HIS A 374 -13.04 24.53 29.89
CA HIS A 374 -13.03 23.84 31.18
C HIS A 374 -12.05 22.64 31.15
N PRO A 375 -11.32 22.37 32.25
CA PRO A 375 -10.29 21.33 32.28
C PRO A 375 -10.87 19.90 32.34
N VAL A 376 -12.09 19.74 32.85
CA VAL A 376 -12.72 18.43 33.07
C VAL A 376 -14.19 18.47 32.65
N GLY A 377 -14.67 17.40 32.03
CA GLY A 377 -16.07 17.24 31.61
C GLY A 377 -16.42 17.97 30.30
N PRO A 378 -17.66 17.81 29.82
CA PRO A 378 -18.13 18.41 28.58
C PRO A 378 -18.10 19.94 28.67
N SER A 379 -17.48 20.60 27.69
CA SER A 379 -17.44 22.06 27.66
C SER A 379 -17.56 22.63 26.25
N GLU A 380 -17.56 23.95 26.15
CA GLU A 380 -17.27 24.59 24.88
C GLU A 380 -15.78 24.42 24.56
N VAL A 381 -15.48 24.13 23.29
CA VAL A 381 -14.12 24.04 22.77
C VAL A 381 -13.94 25.08 21.67
N LEU A 382 -12.82 25.79 21.71
CA LEU A 382 -12.48 26.88 20.80
C LEU A 382 -11.61 26.42 19.63
N TRP A 383 -11.03 25.23 19.76
CA TRP A 383 -10.18 24.62 18.74
C TRP A 383 -10.18 23.11 18.90
N ILE A 384 -10.18 22.41 17.76
CA ILE A 384 -10.04 20.97 17.66
C ILE A 384 -8.94 20.74 16.64
N GLU A 385 -7.87 20.10 17.10
CA GLU A 385 -6.67 19.86 16.31
C GLU A 385 -6.98 19.27 14.93
N GLY A 386 -6.51 19.96 13.89
CA GLY A 386 -6.62 19.51 12.50
C GLY A 386 -8.05 19.39 11.98
N VAL A 387 -9.05 19.87 12.74
CA VAL A 387 -10.47 19.72 12.39
C VAL A 387 -11.16 21.07 12.23
N ALA A 388 -11.12 21.92 13.25
CA ALA A 388 -11.84 23.19 13.24
C ALA A 388 -11.37 24.17 14.33
N ALA A 389 -11.50 25.46 14.04
CA ALA A 389 -11.43 26.55 15.02
C ALA A 389 -12.81 27.21 15.18
N ASP A 390 -13.12 27.67 16.38
CA ASP A 390 -14.34 28.42 16.68
C ASP A 390 -14.30 29.79 15.98
N VAL A 391 -15.41 30.18 15.36
CA VAL A 391 -15.54 31.43 14.58
C VAL A 391 -15.13 32.67 15.37
N ARG A 392 -15.33 32.66 16.69
CA ARG A 392 -15.01 33.80 17.57
C ARG A 392 -13.50 34.02 17.73
N VAL A 393 -12.70 32.97 17.53
CA VAL A 393 -11.24 33.02 17.75
C VAL A 393 -10.43 32.65 16.52
N ALA A 394 -11.07 32.22 15.42
CA ALA A 394 -10.38 31.90 14.18
C ALA A 394 -9.71 33.15 13.58
N THR A 395 -8.51 32.97 13.03
CA THR A 395 -7.84 33.99 12.21
C THR A 395 -8.68 34.29 10.97
N SER A 396 -9.04 35.55 10.75
CA SER A 396 -9.79 35.96 9.55
C SER A 396 -8.83 36.42 8.46
N THR A 397 -8.31 35.49 7.66
CA THR A 397 -7.74 35.83 6.35
C THR A 397 -8.88 35.91 5.33
N PRO A 398 -9.04 37.02 4.59
CA PRO A 398 -10.01 37.10 3.50
C PRO A 398 -9.70 36.01 2.48
N ASP A 399 -10.70 35.19 2.15
CA ASP A 399 -10.55 34.17 1.13
C ASP A 399 -10.33 34.83 -0.25
N PRO A 400 -9.16 34.64 -0.88
CA PRO A 400 -8.82 35.33 -2.13
C PRO A 400 -9.69 34.91 -3.32
N ASP A 401 -10.41 33.78 -3.21
CA ASP A 401 -11.27 33.27 -4.28
C ASP A 401 -12.70 33.86 -4.24
N VAL A 402 -13.13 34.38 -3.08
CA VAL A 402 -14.49 34.91 -2.88
C VAL A 402 -14.80 36.10 -3.81
N PRO A 403 -13.91 37.10 -4.01
CA PRO A 403 -14.20 38.21 -4.91
C PRO A 403 -14.47 37.76 -6.36
N TRP A 404 -13.71 36.79 -6.86
CA TRP A 404 -13.84 36.28 -8.23
C TRP A 404 -15.11 35.47 -8.41
N LEU A 405 -15.46 34.64 -7.42
CA LEU A 405 -16.69 33.86 -7.50
C LEU A 405 -17.95 34.74 -7.31
N ARG A 406 -17.87 35.84 -6.54
CA ARG A 406 -18.94 36.86 -6.53
C ARG A 406 -19.13 37.46 -7.93
N ARG A 407 -18.05 37.68 -8.67
CA ARG A 407 -18.15 38.17 -10.05
C ARG A 407 -18.76 37.13 -10.99
N ALA A 408 -18.42 35.85 -10.82
CA ALA A 408 -19.11 34.76 -11.54
C ALA A 408 -20.61 34.68 -11.19
N LEU A 409 -21.00 34.97 -9.94
CA LEU A 409 -22.42 35.07 -9.54
C LEU A 409 -23.15 36.21 -10.28
N VAL A 410 -22.52 37.35 -10.50
CA VAL A 410 -23.11 38.44 -11.31
C VAL A 410 -23.42 37.95 -12.73
N GLN A 411 -22.51 37.20 -13.36
CA GLN A 411 -22.75 36.59 -14.68
C GLN A 411 -23.89 35.56 -14.65
N ALA A 412 -23.97 34.75 -13.58
CA ALA A 412 -25.05 33.79 -13.40
C ALA A 412 -26.42 34.46 -13.23
N GLU A 413 -26.47 35.61 -12.55
CA GLU A 413 -27.70 36.43 -12.43
C GLU A 413 -28.12 37.00 -13.78
N GLN A 414 -27.17 37.43 -14.62
CA GLN A 414 -27.46 37.87 -15.98
C GLN A 414 -28.02 36.73 -16.85
N ALA A 415 -27.44 35.53 -16.77
CA ALA A 415 -28.02 34.34 -17.42
C ALA A 415 -29.47 34.09 -16.95
N ALA A 416 -29.72 34.17 -15.64
CA ALA A 416 -31.06 33.99 -15.09
C ALA A 416 -32.08 34.98 -15.69
N GLN A 417 -31.69 36.26 -15.78
CA GLN A 417 -32.52 37.33 -16.33
C GLN A 417 -32.79 37.14 -17.83
N ALA A 418 -31.85 36.53 -18.56
CA ALA A 418 -32.00 36.15 -19.97
C ALA A 418 -32.79 34.84 -20.18
N GLY A 419 -33.29 34.20 -19.12
CA GLY A 419 -34.00 32.92 -19.22
C GLY A 419 -33.08 31.71 -19.45
N GLU A 420 -31.77 31.87 -19.25
CA GLU A 420 -30.74 30.85 -19.32
C GLU A 420 -30.56 30.16 -17.96
N VAL A 421 -30.04 28.93 -17.96
CA VAL A 421 -29.64 28.28 -16.69
C VAL A 421 -28.61 29.18 -15.99
N PRO A 422 -28.79 29.53 -14.70
CA PRO A 422 -28.02 30.59 -14.06
C PRO A 422 -26.62 30.11 -13.65
N VAL A 423 -25.76 29.97 -14.66
CA VAL A 423 -24.35 29.63 -14.52
C VAL A 423 -23.51 30.77 -15.08
N GLY A 424 -22.50 31.16 -14.31
CA GLY A 424 -21.56 32.21 -14.67
C GLY A 424 -20.14 31.76 -14.37
N ALA A 425 -19.19 32.24 -15.16
CA ALA A 425 -17.80 31.89 -15.04
C ALA A 425 -16.90 33.10 -15.30
N VAL A 426 -15.75 33.13 -14.63
CA VAL A 426 -14.68 34.11 -14.87
C VAL A 426 -13.33 33.43 -14.94
N VAL A 427 -12.44 33.93 -15.80
CA VAL A 427 -11.05 33.49 -15.91
C VAL A 427 -10.15 34.61 -15.42
N VAL A 428 -9.26 34.28 -14.49
CA VAL A 428 -8.37 35.23 -13.82
C VAL A 428 -6.93 34.78 -14.04
N ARG A 429 -6.06 35.68 -14.49
CA ARG A 429 -4.63 35.44 -14.63
C ARG A 429 -3.88 36.28 -13.61
N ARG A 430 -3.16 35.64 -12.68
CA ARG A 430 -2.34 36.32 -11.66
C ARG A 430 -3.08 37.46 -10.94
N GLY A 431 -4.31 37.21 -10.52
CA GLY A 431 -5.15 38.19 -9.83
C GLY A 431 -5.78 39.28 -10.72
N THR A 432 -5.64 39.18 -12.04
CA THR A 432 -6.29 40.08 -13.01
C THR A 432 -7.39 39.35 -13.75
N LEU A 433 -8.58 39.94 -13.85
CA LEU A 433 -9.65 39.39 -14.68
C LEU A 433 -9.26 39.42 -16.15
N VAL A 434 -9.39 38.29 -16.84
CA VAL A 434 -9.13 38.16 -18.28
C VAL A 434 -10.43 38.05 -19.06
N ALA A 435 -11.37 37.24 -18.58
CA ALA A 435 -12.65 37.01 -19.24
C ALA A 435 -13.75 36.72 -18.22
N GLU A 436 -14.97 37.05 -18.59
CA GLU A 436 -16.18 36.68 -17.87
C GLU A 436 -17.28 36.30 -18.86
N ALA A 437 -18.08 35.30 -18.51
CA ALA A 437 -19.17 34.84 -19.36
C ALA A 437 -20.29 34.22 -18.55
N ALA A 438 -21.50 34.31 -19.11
CA ALA A 438 -22.71 33.66 -18.64
C ALA A 438 -23.09 32.51 -19.59
N ASN A 439 -23.89 31.55 -19.11
CA ASN A 439 -24.49 30.52 -19.95
C ASN A 439 -25.38 31.14 -21.03
N MET A 440 -25.26 30.69 -22.28
CA MET A 440 -26.08 31.19 -23.41
C MET A 440 -26.58 30.08 -24.33
N SER A 441 -26.67 28.85 -23.83
CA SER A 441 -27.04 27.68 -24.65
C SER A 441 -28.39 27.82 -25.36
N ARG A 442 -29.38 28.49 -24.76
CA ARG A 442 -30.69 28.68 -25.39
C ARG A 442 -30.66 29.81 -26.42
N SER A 443 -30.06 30.94 -26.05
CA SER A 443 -30.03 32.18 -26.84
C SER A 443 -29.15 32.05 -28.08
N GLU A 444 -28.01 31.35 -27.97
CA GLU A 444 -27.10 31.09 -29.09
C GLU A 444 -27.48 29.81 -29.86
N ALA A 445 -28.47 29.04 -29.38
CA ALA A 445 -28.79 27.71 -29.89
C ALA A 445 -27.56 26.78 -30.00
N ASP A 446 -26.56 26.98 -29.14
CA ASP A 446 -25.30 26.23 -29.08
C ASP A 446 -25.29 25.36 -27.80
N PRO A 447 -25.35 24.02 -27.92
CA PRO A 447 -25.31 23.15 -26.75
C PRO A 447 -23.98 23.23 -25.97
N THR A 448 -22.93 23.82 -26.56
CA THR A 448 -21.62 24.03 -25.95
C THR A 448 -21.44 25.43 -25.34
N ALA A 449 -22.42 26.33 -25.44
CA ALA A 449 -22.34 27.70 -24.92
C ALA A 449 -22.53 27.80 -23.39
N HIS A 450 -21.89 26.88 -22.68
CA HIS A 450 -21.74 26.91 -21.22
C HIS A 450 -20.83 28.07 -20.80
N ALA A 451 -21.09 28.63 -19.62
CA ALA A 451 -20.33 29.77 -19.10
C ALA A 451 -18.81 29.50 -19.10
N GLU A 452 -18.39 28.29 -18.69
CA GLU A 452 -16.99 27.89 -18.63
C GLU A 452 -16.32 27.91 -20.00
N LEU A 453 -16.95 27.29 -21.00
CA LEU A 453 -16.43 27.23 -22.37
C LEU A 453 -16.32 28.61 -22.98
N ARG A 454 -17.34 29.45 -22.79
CA ARG A 454 -17.33 30.83 -23.28
C ARG A 454 -16.24 31.66 -22.60
N ALA A 455 -16.09 31.56 -21.29
CA ALA A 455 -15.04 32.27 -20.55
C ALA A 455 -13.63 31.81 -20.96
N LEU A 456 -13.40 30.51 -21.19
CA LEU A 456 -12.10 30.01 -21.68
C LEU A 456 -11.80 30.46 -23.11
N ARG A 457 -12.80 30.42 -24.02
CA ARG A 457 -12.67 30.91 -25.40
C ARG A 457 -12.32 32.40 -25.42
N GLU A 458 -13.02 33.21 -24.63
CA GLU A 458 -12.75 34.64 -24.53
C GLU A 458 -11.38 34.92 -23.88
N ALA A 459 -11.00 34.18 -22.84
CA ALA A 459 -9.68 34.33 -22.23
C ALA A 459 -8.55 34.03 -23.23
N ALA A 460 -8.70 32.98 -24.02
CA ALA A 460 -7.72 32.63 -25.07
C ALA A 460 -7.63 33.73 -26.14
N ARG A 461 -8.77 34.29 -26.55
CA ARG A 461 -8.83 35.40 -27.52
C ARG A 461 -8.14 36.66 -26.96
N VAL A 462 -8.40 37.02 -25.71
CA VAL A 462 -7.81 38.20 -25.04
C VAL A 462 -6.31 38.04 -24.85
N LEU A 463 -5.84 36.85 -24.51
CA LEU A 463 -4.41 36.58 -24.27
C LEU A 463 -3.62 36.29 -25.55
N GLY A 464 -4.30 35.99 -26.66
CA GLY A 464 -3.66 35.59 -27.91
C GLY A 464 -3.00 34.19 -27.85
N ASP A 465 -3.35 33.37 -26.86
CA ASP A 465 -2.87 32.01 -26.69
C ASP A 465 -4.00 31.12 -26.18
N TRP A 466 -4.11 29.91 -26.75
CA TRP A 466 -5.07 28.92 -26.29
C TRP A 466 -4.64 28.23 -24.99
N ARG A 467 -3.37 28.35 -24.61
CA ARG A 467 -2.83 27.83 -23.35
C ARG A 467 -3.04 28.85 -22.22
N LEU A 468 -3.74 28.43 -21.18
CA LEU A 468 -4.14 29.24 -20.03
C LEU A 468 -3.39 28.82 -18.75
N GLU A 469 -2.08 28.56 -18.86
CA GLU A 469 -1.23 27.96 -17.81
C GLU A 469 -1.08 28.82 -16.54
N ASP A 470 -1.32 30.14 -16.63
CA ASP A 470 -1.29 31.08 -15.50
C ASP A 470 -2.69 31.47 -14.98
N CYS A 471 -3.74 30.78 -15.44
CA CYS A 471 -5.12 31.19 -15.22
C CYS A 471 -5.85 30.31 -14.20
N THR A 472 -6.81 30.87 -13.50
CA THR A 472 -7.80 30.14 -12.69
C THR A 472 -9.19 30.40 -13.26
N LEU A 473 -9.96 29.33 -13.44
CA LEU A 473 -11.38 29.41 -13.78
C LEU A 473 -12.20 29.37 -12.50
N TYR A 474 -13.07 30.35 -12.33
CA TYR A 474 -14.06 30.43 -11.27
C TYR A 474 -15.44 30.24 -11.88
N VAL A 475 -16.25 29.31 -11.36
CA VAL A 475 -17.58 29.01 -11.92
C VAL A 475 -18.62 28.77 -10.82
N THR A 476 -19.84 29.26 -11.01
CA THR A 476 -20.88 29.16 -9.96
C THR A 476 -21.40 27.74 -9.75
N LEU A 477 -21.36 26.89 -10.77
CA LEU A 477 -21.78 25.48 -10.73
C LEU A 477 -20.61 24.58 -11.14
N GLU A 478 -20.51 23.41 -10.53
CA GLU A 478 -19.47 22.43 -10.87
C GLU A 478 -19.48 22.07 -12.37
N PRO A 479 -18.31 22.12 -13.05
CA PRO A 479 -18.16 21.77 -14.46
C PRO A 479 -18.63 20.37 -14.81
N CYS A 480 -19.29 20.23 -15.96
CA CYS A 480 -19.63 18.95 -16.58
C CYS A 480 -18.43 18.32 -17.32
N PRO A 481 -18.51 17.06 -17.81
CA PRO A 481 -17.40 16.40 -18.52
C PRO A 481 -16.84 17.20 -19.70
N MET A 482 -17.70 17.89 -20.44
CA MET A 482 -17.31 18.74 -21.56
C MET A 482 -16.46 19.93 -21.10
N CYS A 483 -16.91 20.66 -20.07
CA CYS A 483 -16.21 21.83 -19.55
C CYS A 483 -14.90 21.45 -18.83
N PHE A 484 -14.89 20.30 -18.13
CA PHE A 484 -13.67 19.70 -17.60
C PHE A 484 -12.65 19.39 -18.70
N GLY A 485 -13.07 18.71 -19.77
CA GLY A 485 -12.20 18.40 -20.91
C GLY A 485 -11.65 19.67 -21.58
N ALA A 486 -12.45 20.72 -21.68
CA ALA A 486 -12.01 22.02 -22.20
C ALA A 486 -10.96 22.68 -21.29
N ALA A 487 -11.15 22.67 -19.97
CA ALA A 487 -10.19 23.20 -19.01
C ALA A 487 -8.83 22.46 -19.07
N LEU A 488 -8.85 21.12 -19.15
CA LEU A 488 -7.64 20.32 -19.33
C LEU A 488 -6.94 20.62 -20.66
N THR A 489 -7.72 20.73 -21.74
CA THR A 489 -7.19 21.02 -23.08
C THR A 489 -6.58 22.42 -23.13
N ALA A 490 -7.16 23.40 -22.46
CA ALA A 490 -6.62 24.75 -22.32
C ALA A 490 -5.42 24.83 -21.37
N HIS A 491 -4.93 23.71 -20.82
CA HIS A 491 -3.84 23.64 -19.85
C HIS A 491 -4.10 24.48 -18.59
N LEU A 492 -5.35 24.60 -18.18
CA LEU A 492 -5.69 25.36 -17.00
C LEU A 492 -5.12 24.66 -15.75
N PRO A 493 -4.38 25.34 -14.86
CA PRO A 493 -3.85 24.71 -13.66
C PRO A 493 -4.91 24.52 -12.57
N ARG A 494 -5.94 25.37 -12.53
CA ARG A 494 -6.82 25.49 -11.36
C ARG A 494 -8.27 25.85 -11.73
N VAL A 495 -9.22 25.15 -11.11
CA VAL A 495 -10.67 25.46 -11.13
C VAL A 495 -11.18 25.67 -9.70
N VAL A 496 -11.97 26.71 -9.51
CA VAL A 496 -12.71 26.97 -8.28
C VAL A 496 -14.19 27.01 -8.62
N TYR A 497 -15.02 26.26 -7.89
CA TYR A 497 -16.46 26.27 -8.12
C TYR A 497 -17.31 26.43 -6.87
N GLY A 498 -18.52 26.94 -7.06
CA GLY A 498 -19.48 27.17 -6.00
C GLY A 498 -20.33 25.94 -5.65
N ALA A 499 -21.47 25.79 -6.31
CA ALA A 499 -22.41 24.70 -6.04
C ALA A 499 -21.96 23.39 -6.70
N PRO A 500 -22.08 22.23 -6.03
CA PRO A 500 -21.87 20.93 -6.67
C PRO A 500 -22.97 20.63 -7.70
N ASN A 501 -22.61 20.00 -8.81
CA ASN A 501 -23.53 19.57 -9.85
C ASN A 501 -23.83 18.08 -9.69
N ARG A 502 -24.90 17.77 -8.95
CA ARG A 502 -25.27 16.39 -8.60
C ARG A 502 -25.88 15.58 -9.76
N ARG A 503 -26.05 16.19 -10.94
CA ARG A 503 -26.64 15.52 -12.11
C ARG A 503 -25.65 15.32 -13.24
N GLU A 504 -24.69 16.22 -13.38
CA GLU A 504 -23.75 16.21 -14.51
C GLU A 504 -22.32 16.60 -14.11
N GLY A 505 -22.02 16.79 -12.83
CA GLY A 505 -20.70 17.24 -12.35
C GLY A 505 -19.59 16.21 -12.55
N ALA A 506 -18.45 16.68 -13.04
CA ALA A 506 -17.28 15.87 -13.38
C ALA A 506 -16.12 15.98 -12.37
N LEU A 507 -16.27 16.74 -11.28
CA LEU A 507 -15.23 17.03 -10.29
C LEU A 507 -15.62 16.54 -8.88
N GLY A 508 -16.42 15.47 -8.82
CA GLY A 508 -16.89 14.87 -7.57
C GLY A 508 -18.41 14.94 -7.33
N GLY A 509 -19.17 15.56 -8.24
CA GLY A 509 -20.63 15.62 -8.19
C GLY A 509 -21.30 14.28 -8.55
N VAL A 510 -21.16 13.86 -9.82
CA VAL A 510 -21.61 12.53 -10.29
C VAL A 510 -20.45 11.57 -10.41
N THR A 511 -19.35 12.06 -10.96
CA THR A 511 -18.09 11.35 -11.12
C THR A 511 -16.95 12.34 -10.86
N ASP A 512 -15.78 11.82 -10.51
CA ASP A 512 -14.57 12.61 -10.47
C ASP A 512 -13.67 12.15 -11.62
N LEU A 513 -13.72 12.87 -12.74
CA LEU A 513 -12.95 12.48 -13.91
C LEU A 513 -11.45 12.61 -13.66
N ARG A 514 -10.99 13.34 -12.63
CA ARG A 514 -9.56 13.45 -12.30
C ARG A 514 -8.93 12.14 -11.86
N ASP A 515 -9.74 11.15 -11.45
CA ASP A 515 -9.26 9.82 -11.04
C ASP A 515 -8.69 9.00 -12.22
N HIS A 516 -8.89 9.48 -13.46
CA HIS A 516 -8.30 8.88 -14.66
C HIS A 516 -6.87 9.41 -14.92
N PRO A 517 -6.00 8.61 -15.58
CA PRO A 517 -4.59 8.96 -15.80
C PRO A 517 -4.41 9.97 -16.94
N TRP A 518 -4.95 11.18 -16.78
CA TRP A 518 -4.74 12.26 -17.73
C TRP A 518 -3.28 12.71 -17.74
N LYS A 519 -2.79 13.15 -18.90
CA LYS A 519 -1.44 13.73 -19.04
C LYS A 519 -1.25 14.99 -18.17
N ARG A 520 -2.33 15.68 -17.81
CA ARG A 520 -2.32 16.92 -17.03
C ARG A 520 -3.23 16.80 -15.81
N THR A 521 -2.83 17.47 -14.74
CA THR A 521 -3.59 17.55 -13.49
C THR A 521 -4.26 18.91 -13.36
N LEU A 522 -5.44 18.92 -12.74
CA LEU A 522 -6.22 20.12 -12.49
C LEU A 522 -6.44 20.26 -10.98
N GLU A 523 -5.93 21.34 -10.38
CA GLU A 523 -6.25 21.67 -8.99
C GLU A 523 -7.72 22.10 -8.92
N VAL A 524 -8.47 21.58 -7.94
CA VAL A 524 -9.87 21.93 -7.78
C VAL A 524 -10.15 22.35 -6.35
N ARG A 525 -10.79 23.51 -6.21
CA ARG A 525 -11.37 23.98 -4.96
C ARG A 525 -12.89 24.06 -5.11
N SER A 526 -13.61 23.37 -4.23
CA SER A 526 -15.07 23.32 -4.23
C SER A 526 -15.68 24.13 -3.10
N GLY A 527 -16.94 24.52 -3.26
CA GLY A 527 -17.78 25.01 -2.17
C GLY A 527 -17.66 26.49 -1.84
N VAL A 528 -16.91 27.29 -2.61
CA VAL A 528 -16.78 28.73 -2.39
C VAL A 528 -18.14 29.39 -2.69
N LEU A 529 -18.73 30.15 -1.76
CA LEU A 529 -20.09 30.72 -1.91
C LEU A 529 -21.17 29.74 -2.42
N ALA A 530 -21.05 28.44 -2.09
CA ALA A 530 -21.96 27.42 -2.59
C ALA A 530 -23.44 27.72 -2.29
N HIS A 531 -23.72 28.30 -1.11
CA HIS A 531 -25.08 28.64 -0.71
C HIS A 531 -25.73 29.66 -1.67
N ASP A 532 -24.99 30.70 -2.08
CA ASP A 532 -25.50 31.73 -2.98
C ASP A 532 -25.74 31.17 -4.39
N ALA A 533 -24.80 30.37 -4.89
CA ALA A 533 -24.93 29.69 -6.19
C ALA A 533 -26.10 28.70 -6.22
N GLU A 534 -26.24 27.87 -5.17
CA GLU A 534 -27.37 26.93 -5.06
C GLU A 534 -28.71 27.66 -4.96
N ARG A 535 -28.77 28.76 -4.20
CA ARG A 535 -29.99 29.56 -4.04
C ARG A 535 -30.44 30.11 -5.38
N LEU A 536 -29.52 30.65 -6.18
CA LEU A 536 -29.83 31.18 -7.50
C LEU A 536 -30.39 30.10 -8.44
N LEU A 537 -29.76 28.92 -8.50
CA LEU A 537 -30.26 27.77 -9.28
C LEU A 537 -31.64 27.31 -8.83
N LYS A 538 -31.86 27.16 -7.52
CA LYS A 538 -33.15 26.74 -6.94
C LYS A 538 -34.26 27.74 -7.29
N ASN A 539 -34.00 29.03 -7.14
CA ASN A 539 -34.97 30.08 -7.43
C ASN A 539 -35.37 30.09 -8.91
N PHE A 540 -34.40 29.96 -9.82
CA PHE A 540 -34.66 29.91 -11.26
C PHE A 540 -35.56 28.73 -11.66
N PHE A 541 -35.23 27.51 -11.21
CA PHE A 541 -36.04 26.33 -11.54
C PHE A 541 -37.38 26.30 -10.81
N ALA A 542 -37.49 26.91 -9.62
CA ALA A 542 -38.78 27.09 -8.94
C ALA A 542 -39.71 28.00 -9.75
N ALA A 543 -39.19 29.09 -10.33
CA ALA A 543 -39.96 30.00 -11.17
C ALA A 543 -40.41 29.39 -12.51
N GLN A 544 -39.73 28.35 -13.01
CA GLN A 544 -40.09 27.64 -14.25
C GLN A 544 -41.05 26.46 -14.06
N ARG A 545 -41.40 26.08 -12.82
CA ARG A 545 -42.39 25.02 -12.59
C ARG A 545 -43.78 25.56 -12.96
N PRO A 546 -44.54 24.89 -13.83
CA PRO A 546 -45.91 25.28 -14.09
C PRO A 546 -46.70 25.25 -12.77
N LEU A 547 -47.52 26.27 -12.53
CA LEU A 547 -48.54 26.22 -11.48
C LEU A 547 -49.38 24.97 -11.76
N LYS A 548 -49.41 24.04 -10.80
CA LYS A 548 -50.39 22.95 -10.84
C LYS A 548 -51.76 23.63 -10.85
N VAL A 549 -52.42 23.61 -12.00
CA VAL A 549 -53.85 23.90 -12.10
C VAL A 549 -54.51 22.81 -11.26
N THR A 550 -55.00 23.20 -10.09
CA THR A 550 -55.79 22.37 -9.17
C THR A 550 -57.12 21.99 -9.77
#